data_AF-A0A3B9A0J9-F1
#
_entry.id   AF-A0A3B9A0J9-F1
#
_cell.length_a   1.000
_cell.length_b   1.000
_cell.length_c   1.000
_cell.angle_alpha   90.00
_cell.angle_beta   90.00
_cell.angle_gamma   90.00
#
_symmetry.space_group_name_H-M   'P 1'
#
loop_
_entity.id
_entity.type
_entity.pdbx_description
1 polymer ?
#
loop_
_entity_poly.entity_id
_entity_poly.type
_entity_poly.pdbx_seq_one_letter_code
_entity_poly.pdbx_strand_id
1 'polypeptide(L)' 'MSRWAAFFVGVPELSEKAGISKPYLSQIETGKRQGTLETMAAIAKALAVPLDVLVE' A
#
# COMPACT_ATOMS: atom_id res chain seq x y z
N MET A 1 12.79 3.99 -5.61
CA MET A 1 12.81 3.58 -4.19
C MET A 1 11.39 3.26 -3.79
N SER A 2 11.16 2.06 -3.28
CA SER A 2 9.84 1.59 -2.84
C SER A 2 9.26 2.53 -1.79
N ARG A 3 8.08 3.11 -2.05
CA ARG A 3 7.34 3.98 -1.12
C ARG A 3 7.15 3.33 0.26
N TRP A 4 7.13 2.00 0.28
CA TRP A 4 6.78 1.18 1.45
C TRP A 4 7.98 0.52 2.14
N ALA A 5 9.20 0.65 1.60
CA ALA A 5 10.38 -0.01 2.17
C ALA A 5 10.73 0.48 3.58
N ALA A 6 10.27 1.67 3.96
CA ALA A 6 10.40 2.20 5.31
C ALA A 6 9.63 1.37 6.36
N PHE A 7 8.65 0.56 5.96
CA PHE A 7 7.77 -0.18 6.87
C PHE A 7 8.18 -1.65 7.08
N PHE A 8 9.37 -2.06 6.64
CA PHE A 8 9.90 -3.44 6.75
C PHE A 8 8.97 -4.56 6.23
N VAL A 9 7.94 -4.22 5.44
CA VAL A 9 6.96 -5.14 4.88
C VAL A 9 7.18 -5.26 3.36
N GLY A 10 7.24 -6.50 2.87
CA GLY A 10 7.39 -6.79 1.44
C GLY A 10 6.08 -6.73 0.67
N VAL A 11 6.14 -6.47 -0.65
CA VAL A 11 4.97 -6.45 -1.55
C VAL A 11 4.08 -7.71 -1.44
N PRO A 12 4.63 -8.95 -1.35
CA PRO A 12 3.79 -10.13 -1.19
C PRO A 12 2.95 -10.12 0.09
N GLU A 13 3.59 -9.83 1.22
CA GLU A 13 2.95 -9.79 2.53
C GLU A 13 1.93 -8.65 2.62
N LEU A 14 2.29 -7.46 2.13
CA LEU A 14 1.39 -6.30 2.14
C LEU A 14 0.14 -6.55 1.30
N SER A 15 0.31 -7.16 0.12
CA SER A 15 -0.82 -7.45 -0.77
C SER A 15 -1.83 -8.38 -0.12
N GLU A 16 -1.35 -9.40 0.60
CA GLU A 16 -2.19 -10.35 1.33
C GLU A 16 -2.90 -9.66 2.51
N LYS A 17 -2.16 -8.92 3.34
CA LYS A 17 -2.72 -8.18 4.49
C LYS A 17 -3.75 -7.12 4.08
N ALA A 18 -3.51 -6.42 2.98
CA ALA A 18 -4.40 -5.39 2.46
C ALA A 18 -5.55 -5.95 1.60
N GLY A 19 -5.56 -7.25 1.30
CA GLY A 19 -6.62 -7.88 0.50
C GLY A 19 -6.63 -7.44 -0.96
N ILE A 20 -5.48 -7.07 -1.53
CA ILE A 20 -5.35 -6.60 -2.92
C ILE A 20 -4.32 -7.42 -3.69
N SER A 21 -4.37 -7.38 -5.02
CA SER A 21 -3.41 -8.12 -5.83
C SER A 21 -2.01 -7.47 -5.82
N LYS A 22 -0.95 -8.28 -5.87
CA LYS A 22 0.45 -7.80 -6.00
C LYS A 22 0.65 -6.83 -7.18
N PRO A 23 0.11 -7.09 -8.39
CA PRO A 23 0.22 -6.14 -9.51
C PRO A 23 -0.48 -4.82 -9.22
N TYR A 24 -1.62 -4.82 -8.53
CA TYR A 24 -2.33 -3.60 -8.20
C TYR A 24 -1.57 -2.78 -7.14
N LEU A 25 -1.06 -3.42 -6.10
CA LEU A 25 -0.20 -2.78 -5.11
C LEU A 25 1.06 -2.17 -5.75
N SER A 26 1.69 -2.87 -6.69
CA SER A 26 2.87 -2.36 -7.41
C SER A 26 2.53 -1.15 -8.30
N GLN A 27 1.35 -1.10 -8.91
CA GLN A 27 0.89 0.07 -9.65
C GLN A 27 0.68 1.29 -8.74
N ILE A 28 0.17 1.09 -7.53
CA ILE A 28 0.03 2.16 -6.52
C ILE A 28 1.40 2.64 -6.05
N GLU A 29 2.30 1.71 -5.71
CA GLU A 29 3.67 2.01 -5.29
C GLU A 29 4.45 2.83 -6.32
N THR A 30 4.30 2.49 -7.60
CA THR A 30 4.98 3.16 -8.71
C THR A 30 4.26 4.41 -9.21
N GLY A 31 3.13 4.79 -8.60
CA GLY A 31 2.33 5.94 -9.01
C GLY A 31 1.58 5.78 -10.33
N LYS A 32 1.59 4.58 -10.94
CA LYS A 32 0.87 4.28 -12.18
C LYS A 32 -0.65 4.31 -11.99
N ARG A 33 -1.13 4.10 -10.76
CA ARG A 33 -2.53 4.26 -10.38
C ARG A 33 -2.62 4.91 -9.00
N GLN A 34 -3.59 5.79 -8.81
CA GLN A 34 -4.06 6.13 -7.48
C GLN A 34 -4.94 4.99 -6.96
N GLY A 35 -4.65 4.49 -5.76
CA GLY A 35 -5.53 3.57 -5.05
C GLY A 35 -6.84 4.27 -4.68
N THR A 36 -7.93 3.52 -4.57
CA THR A 36 -9.18 4.08 -4.01
C THR A 36 -8.99 4.43 -2.53
N LEU A 37 -9.86 5.27 -1.96
CA LEU A 37 -9.84 5.56 -0.51
C LEU A 37 -9.88 4.28 0.33
N GLU A 38 -10.74 3.32 -0.03
CA GLU A 38 -10.83 2.01 0.62
C GLU A 38 -9.52 1.21 0.50
N THR A 39 -8.89 1.23 -0.68
CA THR A 39 -7.62 0.54 -0.89
C THR A 39 -6.51 1.17 -0.05
N MET A 40 -6.41 2.50 -0.05
CA MET A 40 -5.43 3.24 0.74
C MET A 40 -5.65 3.01 2.24
N ALA A 41 -6.91 2.97 2.71
CA ALA A 41 -7.25 2.65 4.09
C ALA A 41 -6.88 1.21 4.49
N ALA A 42 -7.10 0.23 3.59
CA ALA A 42 -6.69 -1.15 3.81
C ALA A 42 -5.17 -1.29 3.92
N ILE A 43 -4.43 -0.58 3.06
CA ILE A 43 -2.96 -0.54 3.09
C ILE A 43 -2.45 0.14 4.38
N ALA A 44 -3.04 1.27 4.78
CA ALA A 44 -2.70 1.97 6.02
C ALA A 44 -2.88 1.06 7.25
N LYS A 45 -4.02 0.35 7.30
CA LYS A 45 -4.31 -0.64 8.35
C LYS A 45 -3.30 -1.78 8.36
N ALA A 46 -2.95 -2.33 7.20
CA ALA A 46 -1.98 -3.41 7.07
C ALA A 46 -0.56 -3.02 7.53
N LEU A 47 -0.21 -1.74 7.40
CA LEU A 47 1.07 -1.17 7.83
C LEU A 47 1.03 -0.59 9.25
N ALA A 48 -0.14 -0.59 9.90
CA ALA A 48 -0.38 0.03 11.20
C ALA A 48 0.03 1.52 11.26
N VAL A 49 -0.29 2.27 10.19
CA VAL A 49 -0.03 3.72 10.10
C VAL A 49 -1.32 4.50 9.88
N PRO A 50 -1.34 5.81 10.22
CA PRO A 50 -2.43 6.70 9.82
C PRO A 50 -2.58 6.76 8.30
N LEU A 51 -3.82 6.93 7.82
CA LEU A 51 -4.10 7.02 6.38
C LEU A 51 -3.42 8.24 5.74
N ASP A 52 -3.36 9.38 6.44
CA ASP A 52 -2.78 10.63 5.95
C ASP A 52 -1.33 10.46 5.45
N VAL A 53 -0.54 9.60 6.08
CA VAL A 53 0.84 9.26 5.68
C VAL A 53 0.92 8.65 4.27
N LEU A 54 -0.19 8.10 3.74
CA LEU A 54 -0.22 7.44 2.44
C LEU A 54 -0.86 8.27 1.32
N VAL A 55 -1.65 9.29 1.65
CA VAL A 55 -2.40 10.12 0.68
C VAL A 55 -1.75 11.47 0.35
N GLU A 56 -0.45 11.62 0.64
CA GLU A 56 0.38 12.72 0.12
C GLU A 56 0.82 12.53 -1.35
#